data_AF-A0A920P6H9-F1
#
_entry.id   AF-A0A920P6H9-F1
#
_cell.length_a   1.000
_cell.length_b   1.000
_cell.length_c   1.000
_cell.angle_alpha   90.00
_cell.angle_beta   90.00
_cell.angle_gamma   90.00
#
_symmetry.space_group_name_H-M   'P 1'
#
loop_
_entity.id
_entity.type
_entity.pdbx_description
1 polymer ?
#
loop_
_entity_poly.entity_id
_entity_poly.type
_entity_poly.pdbx_seq_one_letter_code
_entity_poly.pdbx_strand_id
1 'polypeptide(L)' 'MFQEAAEVCIQNGTGSTSLLQRRLSIGYGRAARIVDQLFDAGVLGPSDGAKGREVLMSMSDLSSMFGFEDDS' A
#
# COMPACT_ATOMS: atom_id res chain seq x y z
N MET A 1 3.96 7.85 6.00
CA MET A 1 3.26 7.93 4.70
C MET A 1 3.33 6.64 3.89
N PHE A 2 4.51 6.03 3.69
CA PHE A 2 4.57 4.72 3.03
C PHE A 2 3.75 3.67 3.80
N GLN A 3 3.95 3.56 5.11
CA GLN A 3 3.17 2.68 5.99
C GLN A 3 1.67 2.95 5.89
N GLU A 4 1.24 4.20 6.08
CA GLU A 4 -0.16 4.61 5.96
C GLU A 4 -0.79 4.23 4.60
N ALA A 5 -0.03 4.35 3.51
CA ALA A 5 -0.48 3.92 2.19
C ALA A 5 -0.57 2.39 2.07
N ALA A 6 0.36 1.65 2.68
CA ALA A 6 0.30 0.20 2.76
C ALA A 6 -0.94 -0.24 3.53
N GLU A 7 -1.20 0.33 4.71
CA GLU A 7 -2.39 0.08 5.53
C GLU A 7 -3.68 0.34 4.74
N VAL A 8 -3.76 1.47 4.03
CA VAL A 8 -4.89 1.77 3.15
C VAL A 8 -5.06 0.71 2.06
N CYS A 9 -3.97 0.29 1.40
CA CYS A 9 -4.06 -0.75 0.37
C CYS A 9 -4.56 -2.07 0.95
N ILE A 10 -3.99 -2.50 2.07
CA ILE A 10 -4.34 -3.77 2.75
C ILE A 10 -5.81 -3.76 3.18
N GLN A 11 -6.27 -2.69 3.83
CA GLN A 11 -7.67 -2.57 4.26
C GLN A 11 -8.67 -2.55 3.10
N ASN A 12 -8.26 -2.08 1.92
CA ASN A 12 -9.13 -2.04 0.73
C ASN A 12 -8.96 -3.27 -0.18
N GLY A 13 -7.94 -4.11 0.04
CA GLY A 13 -7.61 -5.26 -0.81
C GLY A 13 -7.05 -4.91 -2.20
N THR A 14 -6.70 -3.65 -2.45
CA THR A 14 -6.12 -3.21 -3.73
C THR A 14 -5.24 -1.98 -3.55
N GLY A 15 -4.20 -1.85 -4.37
CA GLY A 15 -3.35 -0.67 -4.46
C GLY A 15 -3.50 0.05 -5.80
N SER A 16 -3.97 1.31 -5.77
CA SER A 16 -4.03 2.16 -6.97
C SER A 16 -3.77 3.62 -6.63
N THR A 17 -3.33 4.39 -7.63
CA THR A 17 -3.05 5.81 -7.47
C THR A 17 -4.30 6.60 -7.07
N SER A 18 -5.44 6.31 -7.70
CA SER A 18 -6.72 6.95 -7.38
C SER A 18 -7.25 6.60 -5.98
N LEU A 19 -6.97 5.39 -5.47
CA LEU A 19 -7.27 5.03 -4.09
C LEU A 19 -6.48 5.91 -3.12
N LEU A 20 -5.15 5.95 -3.29
CA LEU A 20 -4.27 6.71 -2.40
C LEU A 20 -4.52 8.22 -2.48
N GLN A 21 -4.81 8.76 -3.66
CA GLN A 21 -5.21 10.16 -3.82
C GLN A 21 -6.42 10.52 -2.95
N ARG A 22 -7.46 9.69 -2.96
CA ARG A 22 -8.71 9.95 -2.22
C ARG A 22 -8.56 9.72 -0.72
N ARG A 23 -7.87 8.64 -0.33
CA ARG A 23 -7.72 8.25 1.08
C ARG A 23 -6.71 9.10 1.83
N LEU A 24 -5.62 9.52 1.16
CA LEU A 24 -4.53 10.27 1.77
C LEU A 24 -4.49 11.75 1.36
N SER A 25 -5.46 12.19 0.55
CA SER A 25 -5.57 13.58 0.05
C SER A 25 -4.28 14.09 -0.61
N ILE A 26 -3.65 13.24 -1.43
CA ILE A 26 -2.38 13.53 -2.11
C ILE A 26 -2.53 13.68 -3.62
N GLY A 27 -1.61 14.39 -4.26
CA GLY A 27 -1.58 14.53 -5.72
C GLY A 27 -1.13 13.26 -6.45
N TYR A 28 -1.51 13.14 -7.72
CA TYR A 28 -1.25 11.98 -8.59
C TYR A 28 0.21 11.52 -8.58
N GLY A 29 1.18 12.42 -8.81
CA GLY A 29 2.59 12.03 -8.89
C GLY A 29 3.14 11.44 -7.58
N ARG A 30 2.63 11.91 -6.44
CA ARG A 30 2.98 11.34 -5.13
C ARG A 30 2.34 9.98 -4.93
N ALA A 31 1.06 9.83 -5.30
CA ALA A 31 0.37 8.56 -5.26
C ALA A 31 1.02 7.50 -6.15
N ALA A 32 1.41 7.85 -7.38
CA ALA A 32 2.11 6.98 -8.32
C ALA A 32 3.42 6.45 -7.73
N ARG A 33 4.28 7.35 -7.23
CA ARG A 33 5.54 6.96 -6.59
C ARG A 33 5.32 6.02 -5.40
N ILE A 34 4.30 6.26 -4.58
CA ILE A 34 4.01 5.39 -3.43
C ILE A 34 3.52 4.02 -3.88
N VAL A 35 2.67 3.93 -4.90
CA VAL A 35 2.24 2.64 -5.47
C VAL A 35 3.43 1.83 -5.98
N ASP A 36 4.39 2.48 -6.65
CA ASP A 36 5.61 1.80 -7.13
C ASP A 36 6.49 1.36 -5.96
N GLN A 37 6.67 2.20 -4.94
CA GLN A 37 7.40 1.81 -3.73
C GLN A 37 6.75 0.62 -3.02
N LEU A 38 5.42 0.57 -2.95
CA LEU A 38 4.69 -0.55 -2.34
C LEU A 38 4.85 -1.85 -3.15
N PHE A 39 4.94 -1.76 -4.47
CA PHE A 39 5.27 -2.90 -5.32
C PHE A 39 6.70 -3.38 -5.10
N ASP A 40 7.67 -2.46 -5.10
CA ASP A 40 9.09 -2.79 -4.90
C ASP A 40 9.35 -3.41 -3.52
N ALA A 41 8.56 -3.02 -2.50
CA ALA A 41 8.61 -3.58 -1.16
C ALA A 41 7.86 -4.91 -0.99
N GLY A 42 7.17 -5.40 -2.03
CA GLY A 42 6.39 -6.64 -1.98
C GLY A 42 5.03 -6.51 -1.27
N VAL A 43 4.57 -5.30 -0.96
CA VAL A 43 3.23 -5.06 -0.40
C VAL A 43 2.16 -5.25 -1.48
N LEU A 44 2.47 -4.82 -2.70
CA LEU A 44 1.59 -4.94 -3.86
C LEU A 44 2.19 -5.88 -4.91
N GLY A 45 1.31 -6.56 -5.63
CA GLY A 45 1.67 -7.40 -6.77
C GLY A 45 1.84 -6.64 -8.09
N PRO A 46 2.05 -7.37 -9.19
CA PRO A 46 2.05 -6.78 -10.53
C PRO A 46 0.71 -6.10 -10.82
N SER A 47 0.74 -5.13 -11.74
CA SER A 47 -0.50 -4.46 -12.15
C SER A 47 -1.35 -5.39 -13.01
N ASP A 48 -2.64 -5.50 -12.70
CA ASP A 48 -3.64 -6.19 -13.52
C ASP A 48 -4.32 -5.21 -14.51
N GLY A 49 -3.54 -4.27 -15.06
CA GLY A 49 -4.02 -3.25 -15.99
C GLY A 49 -5.10 -2.34 -15.38
N ALA A 50 -6.38 -2.60 -15.73
CA ALA A 50 -7.52 -1.74 -15.37
C ALA A 50 -7.88 -1.76 -13.88
N LYS A 51 -7.44 -2.77 -13.12
CA LYS A 51 -7.86 -3.01 -11.73
C LYS A 51 -6.72 -2.89 -10.72
N GLY A 52 -5.97 -1.78 -10.75
CA GLY A 52 -4.93 -1.52 -9.75
C GLY A 52 -3.92 -2.68 -9.60
N ARG A 53 -3.35 -2.83 -8.40
CA ARG A 53 -2.47 -3.93 -8.01
C ARG A 53 -3.13 -4.74 -6.89
N GLU A 54 -2.93 -6.04 -6.91
CA GLU A 54 -3.30 -6.94 -5.81
C GLU A 54 -2.45 -6.66 -4.57
N VAL A 55 -3.02 -6.88 -3.38
CA VAL A 55 -2.29 -6.80 -2.11
C VAL A 55 -1.71 -8.16 -1.78
N LEU A 56 -0.42 -8.20 -1.46
CA LEU A 56 0.31 -9.44 -1.13
C LEU A 56 0.62 -9.60 0.37
N MET A 57 0.43 -8.54 1.17
CA MET A 57 0.71 -8.55 2.61
C MET A 57 -0.56 -8.37 3.44
N SER A 58 -0.61 -9.01 4.60
CA SER A 58 -1.61 -8.76 5.63
C SER A 58 -1.18 -7.62 6.58
N MET A 59 -2.10 -7.16 7.43
CA MET A 59 -1.76 -6.18 8.48
C MET A 59 -0.69 -6.72 9.44
N SER A 60 -0.68 -8.04 9.70
CA SER A 60 0.33 -8.69 10.53
C SER A 60 1.70 -8.61 9.88
N ASP A 61 1.80 -8.93 8.58
CA ASP A 61 3.06 -8.88 7.84
C ASP A 61 3.61 -7.45 7.80
N LEU A 62 2.73 -6.46 7.61
CA LEU A 62 3.10 -5.06 7.63
C LEU A 62 3.62 -4.63 9.01
N SER A 63 2.99 -5.08 10.10
CA SER A 63 3.45 -4.80 11.46
C SER A 63 4.86 -5.36 11.70
N SER A 64 5.09 -6.60 11.29
CA SER A 64 6.41 -7.24 11.37
C SER A 64 7.48 -6.51 10.54
N MET A 65 7.11 -5.96 9.37
CA MET A 65 8.03 -5.18 8.52
C MET A 65 8.54 -3.91 9.20
N PHE A 66 7.71 -3.24 10.02
CA PHE A 66 8.10 -2.02 10.72
C PHE A 66 8.66 -2.27 12.13
N GLY A 67 8.79 -3.52 12.55
CA GLY A 67 9.33 -3.87 13.86
C GLY A 67 8.47 -3.38 15.01
N PHE A 68 7.16 -3.26 14.82
CA PHE A 68 6.24 -3.12 15.94
C PHE A 68 6.08 -4.51 16.55
N GLU A 69 6.97 -4.84 17.49
CA GLU A 69 6.64 -5.82 18.52
C GLU A 69 5.43 -5.24 19.27
N ASP A 70 4.29 -5.91 19.17
CA ASP A 70 3.13 -5.67 20.03
C ASP A 70 3.60 -6.02 21.45
N ASP A 71 4.25 -5.05 22.11
CA ASP A 71 4.64 -5.15 23.51
C ASP A 71 3.36 -5.38 24.31
N SER A 72 3.32 -6.55 24.94
CA SER A 72 2.15 -7.20 25.54
C SER A 72 1.42 -6.39 26.61
#